data_AF-A0A8X6J4F1-F1
#
_entry.id   AF-A0A8X6J4F1-F1
#
_cell.length_a   1.000
_cell.length_b   1.000
_cell.length_c   1.000
_cell.angle_alpha   90.00
_cell.angle_beta   90.00
_cell.angle_gamma   90.00
#
_symmetry.space_group_name_H-M   'P 1'
#
loop_
_entity.id
_entity.type
_entity.pdbx_description
1 polymer ?
#
loop_
_entity_poly.entity_id
_entity_poly.type
_entity_poly.pdbx_seq_one_letter_code
_entity_poly.pdbx_strand_id
1 'polypeptide(L)'
;MRRVRRRLSILILKLQYLQPSPKEKMFDLLIPILFLIQVALVVACTITADKDISTDFAYGKELKSHWVRLMLIFFKEFLLLLISPFLPCLVALVYCTICLRCSRFVRNMTRKIALYSPEQFGPSEQIRILRHKAQIDEVLKIAQDIFSVPSFCLMLANTISCYTTLGCYLLTPLQVYQLMAYSVTGIISFLCLVGTLWVAGALPVELNNLKGTFYEKVYLRCIFFGFHKEQSLWREILEKPDFVFSGCDILFYKRSSILAAVGTLVTYTVLVINVQESH
;
A
#
# COMPACT_ATOMS: atom_id res chain seq x y z
N MET A 1 20.97 -8.16 -5.05
CA MET A 1 20.96 -6.94 -4.21
C MET A 1 21.53 -5.67 -4.88
N ARG A 2 22.74 -5.66 -5.48
CA ARG A 2 23.32 -4.43 -6.09
C ARG A 2 22.45 -3.76 -7.16
N ARG A 3 21.75 -4.53 -8.01
CA ARG A 3 20.83 -4.01 -9.05
C ARG A 3 19.61 -3.31 -8.46
N VAL A 4 18.95 -3.91 -7.46
CA VAL A 4 17.78 -3.33 -6.76
C VAL A 4 18.16 -2.03 -6.04
N ARG A 5 19.31 -2.02 -5.34
CA ARG A 5 19.81 -0.81 -4.67
C ARG A 5 20.04 0.35 -5.64
N ARG A 6 20.68 0.09 -6.80
CA ARG A 6 20.87 1.11 -7.84
C ARG A 6 19.53 1.63 -8.40
N ARG A 7 18.58 0.74 -8.69
CA ARG A 7 17.24 1.13 -9.18
C ARG A 7 16.48 1.95 -8.14
N LEU A 8 16.56 1.59 -6.86
CA LEU A 8 15.96 2.35 -5.76
C LEU A 8 16.58 3.75 -5.63
N SER A 9 17.91 3.87 -5.73
CA SER A 9 18.57 5.18 -5.72
C SER A 9 18.12 6.06 -6.89
N ILE A 10 17.98 5.48 -8.09
CA ILE A 10 17.46 6.20 -9.27
C ILE A 10 16.01 6.64 -9.03
N LEU A 11 15.17 5.76 -8.46
CA LEU A 11 13.79 6.08 -8.12
C LEU A 11 13.71 7.24 -7.12
N ILE A 12 14.50 7.19 -6.04
CA ILE A 12 14.54 8.25 -5.02
C ILE A 12 14.98 9.57 -5.63
N LEU A 13 16.00 9.55 -6.50
CA LEU A 13 16.49 10.76 -7.16
C LEU A 13 15.45 11.36 -8.11
N LYS A 14 14.72 10.53 -8.87
CA LYS A 14 13.59 11.00 -9.69
C LYS A 14 12.40 11.48 -8.86
N LEU A 15 12.17 10.88 -7.69
CA LEU A 15 11.13 11.30 -6.75
C LEU A 15 11.46 12.62 -6.04
N GLN A 16 12.75 12.96 -5.85
CA GLN A 16 13.15 14.27 -5.30
C GLN A 16 12.81 15.43 -6.23
N TYR A 17 12.72 15.17 -7.55
CA TYR A 17 12.27 16.16 -8.52
C TYR A 17 10.75 16.42 -8.44
N LEU A 18 10.00 15.48 -7.86
CA LEU A 18 8.56 15.63 -7.62
C LEU A 18 8.36 16.36 -6.28
N GLN A 19 7.59 17.45 -6.28
CA GLN A 19 7.38 18.28 -5.09
C GLN A 19 6.94 17.45 -3.86
N PRO A 20 7.53 17.71 -2.67
CA PRO A 20 7.16 17.02 -1.45
C PRO A 20 5.71 17.33 -1.07
N SER A 21 5.04 16.30 -0.60
CA SER A 21 3.64 16.35 -0.20
C SER A 21 3.51 16.75 1.28
N PRO A 22 2.60 17.68 1.67
CA PRO A 22 2.23 17.86 3.10
C PRO A 22 1.79 16.58 3.83
N LYS A 23 1.23 15.59 3.12
CA LYS A 23 0.91 14.26 3.67
C LYS A 23 2.15 13.37 3.92
N GLU A 24 3.34 13.76 3.47
CA GLU A 24 4.59 13.03 3.78
C GLU A 24 4.96 13.21 5.25
N LYS A 25 4.77 14.42 5.79
CA LYS A 25 4.95 14.68 7.23
C LYS A 25 4.05 13.79 8.10
N MET A 26 2.88 13.38 7.57
CA MET A 26 1.99 12.43 8.25
C MET A 26 2.60 11.02 8.29
N PHE A 27 3.29 10.59 7.22
CA PHE A 27 3.96 9.28 7.19
C PHE A 27 5.23 9.26 8.07
N ASP A 28 5.97 10.36 8.09
CA ASP A 28 7.13 10.51 8.98
C ASP A 28 6.71 10.41 10.46
N LEU A 29 5.48 10.85 10.80
CA LEU A 29 4.89 10.69 12.13
C LEU A 29 4.29 9.28 12.37
N LEU A 30 3.79 8.62 11.33
CA LEU A 30 3.21 7.27 11.45
C LEU A 30 4.26 6.22 11.81
N ILE A 31 5.48 6.33 11.31
CA ILE A 31 6.57 5.37 11.59
C ILE A 31 6.87 5.25 13.10
N PRO A 32 7.17 6.35 13.83
CA PRO A 32 7.42 6.27 15.26
C PRO A 32 6.17 5.83 16.04
N ILE A 33 4.96 6.23 15.61
CA ILE A 33 3.71 5.76 16.24
C ILE A 33 3.56 4.25 16.10
N LEU A 34 3.76 3.69 14.91
CA LEU A 34 3.69 2.25 14.67
C LEU A 34 4.73 1.49 15.51
N PHE A 35 5.94 2.03 15.63
CA PHE A 35 6.98 1.45 16.47
C PHE A 35 6.61 1.48 17.96
N LEU A 36 6.08 2.61 18.45
CA LEU A 36 5.63 2.74 19.84
C LEU A 36 4.48 1.80 20.17
N ILE A 37 3.51 1.63 19.26
CA ILE A 37 2.40 0.68 19.41
C ILE A 37 2.94 -0.75 19.58
N GLN A 38 3.97 -1.11 18.82
CA GLN A 38 4.57 -2.44 18.92
C GLN A 38 5.32 -2.66 20.22
N VAL A 39 6.12 -1.69 20.64
CA VAL A 39 6.82 -1.78 21.93
C VAL A 39 5.80 -1.89 23.07
N ALA A 40 4.74 -1.08 23.04
CA ALA A 40 3.66 -1.15 24.02
C ALA A 40 2.96 -2.52 24.02
N LEU A 41 2.68 -3.08 22.83
CA LEU A 41 2.08 -4.40 22.69
C LEU A 41 2.98 -5.49 23.25
N VAL A 42 4.27 -5.50 22.92
CA VAL A 42 5.24 -6.48 23.45
C VAL A 42 5.29 -6.43 24.98
N VAL A 43 5.32 -5.23 25.56
CA VAL A 43 5.33 -5.06 27.02
C VAL A 43 4.04 -5.60 27.64
N ALA A 44 2.88 -5.22 27.09
CA ALA A 44 1.58 -5.71 27.57
C ALA A 44 1.48 -7.25 27.47
N CYS A 45 1.95 -7.79 26.35
CA CYS A 45 2.04 -9.23 26.09
C CYS A 45 2.93 -9.93 27.11
N THR A 46 4.11 -9.37 27.40
CA THR A 46 5.07 -9.95 28.35
C THR A 46 4.51 -9.96 29.78
N ILE A 47 3.73 -8.94 30.17
CA ILE A 47 3.12 -8.83 31.51
C ILE A 47 1.93 -9.79 31.67
N THR A 48 1.15 -9.99 30.60
CA THR A 48 -0.08 -10.80 30.63
C THR A 48 0.13 -12.27 30.28
N ALA A 49 1.33 -12.64 29.83
CA ALA A 49 1.66 -14.02 29.50
C ALA A 49 1.77 -14.92 30.74
N ASP A 50 1.08 -16.06 30.69
CA ASP A 50 1.12 -17.08 31.73
C ASP A 50 2.38 -17.98 31.62
N LYS A 51 2.61 -18.82 32.63
CA LYS A 51 3.71 -19.78 32.71
C LYS A 51 3.70 -20.75 31.53
N ASP A 52 2.53 -21.20 31.09
CA ASP A 52 2.36 -22.17 30.01
C ASP A 52 2.90 -21.64 28.67
N ILE A 53 2.71 -20.35 28.40
CA ILE A 53 3.24 -19.68 27.20
C ILE A 53 4.76 -19.67 27.23
N SER A 54 5.34 -19.47 28.41
CA SER A 54 6.80 -19.45 28.55
C SER A 54 7.43 -20.83 28.33
N THR A 55 6.73 -21.90 28.71
CA THR A 55 7.16 -23.28 28.44
C THR A 55 7.05 -23.59 26.96
N ASP A 56 6.00 -23.14 26.27
CA ASP A 56 5.89 -23.28 24.81
C ASP A 56 7.03 -22.54 24.10
N PHE A 57 7.32 -21.31 24.52
CA PHE A 57 8.45 -20.54 24.00
C PHE A 57 9.81 -21.14 24.34
N ALA A 58 9.92 -21.89 25.42
CA ALA A 58 11.11 -22.63 25.79
C ALA A 58 11.14 -24.06 25.21
N TYR A 59 10.27 -24.38 24.24
CA TYR A 59 10.19 -25.70 23.61
C TYR A 59 9.91 -26.84 24.61
N GLY A 60 8.97 -26.60 25.53
CA GLY A 60 8.56 -27.53 26.58
C GLY A 60 9.46 -27.55 27.82
N LYS A 61 10.49 -26.69 27.89
CA LYS A 61 11.40 -26.63 29.04
C LYS A 61 10.91 -25.65 30.09
N GLU A 62 10.70 -26.14 31.31
CA GLU A 62 10.38 -25.28 32.44
C GLU A 62 11.55 -24.36 32.82
N LEU A 63 11.28 -23.05 32.80
CA LEU A 63 12.23 -22.03 33.21
C LEU A 63 12.01 -21.67 34.68
N LYS A 64 12.96 -22.05 35.54
CA LYS A 64 12.90 -21.77 36.99
C LYS A 64 13.06 -20.28 37.32
N SER A 65 13.82 -19.54 36.53
CA SER A 65 14.09 -18.12 36.76
C SER A 65 13.04 -17.22 36.12
N HIS A 66 12.39 -16.38 36.94
CA HIS A 66 11.38 -15.43 36.49
C HIS A 66 11.93 -14.41 35.47
N TRP A 67 13.15 -13.91 35.68
CA TRP A 67 13.78 -12.94 34.78
C TRP A 67 14.12 -13.53 33.42
N VAL A 68 14.62 -14.77 33.38
CA VAL A 68 14.91 -15.48 32.12
C VAL A 68 13.62 -15.70 31.33
N ARG A 69 12.53 -16.02 32.03
CA ARG A 69 11.20 -16.20 31.44
C ARG A 69 10.69 -14.92 30.77
N LEU A 70 10.73 -13.79 31.49
CA LEU A 70 10.30 -12.50 30.96
C LEU A 70 11.13 -12.07 29.75
N MET A 71 12.45 -12.21 29.82
CA MET A 71 13.34 -11.87 28.70
C MET A 71 13.08 -12.72 27.46
N LEU A 72 12.80 -14.02 27.63
CA LEU A 72 12.50 -14.92 26.51
C LEU A 72 11.21 -14.52 25.80
N ILE A 73 10.14 -14.28 26.57
CA ILE A 73 8.83 -13.85 26.04
C ILE A 73 9.00 -12.51 25.31
N PHE A 74 9.61 -11.53 25.98
CA PHE A 74 9.82 -10.21 25.39
C PHE A 74 10.57 -10.29 24.06
N PHE A 75 11.67 -11.05 24.01
CA PHE A 75 12.50 -11.13 22.81
C PHE A 75 11.79 -11.87 21.67
N LYS A 76 11.10 -12.98 21.96
CA LYS A 76 10.34 -13.71 20.93
C LYS A 76 9.18 -12.88 20.40
N GLU A 77 8.41 -12.24 21.26
CA GLU A 77 7.30 -11.36 20.87
C GLU A 77 7.79 -10.16 20.06
N PHE A 78 8.87 -9.53 20.51
CA PHE A 78 9.46 -8.41 19.79
C PHE A 78 9.88 -8.83 18.38
N LEU A 79 10.55 -9.98 18.22
CA LEU A 79 10.93 -10.48 16.91
C LEU A 79 9.74 -10.85 16.04
N LEU A 80 8.72 -11.49 16.61
CA LEU A 80 7.49 -11.85 15.88
C LEU A 80 6.79 -10.60 15.35
N LEU A 81 6.57 -9.60 16.20
CA LEU A 81 5.91 -8.33 15.84
C LEU A 81 6.75 -7.47 14.89
N LEU A 82 8.08 -7.54 15.00
CA LEU A 82 9.01 -6.90 14.08
C LEU A 82 8.90 -7.52 12.68
N ILE A 83 8.88 -8.85 12.58
CA ILE A 83 8.75 -9.56 11.31
C ILE A 83 7.35 -9.34 10.72
N SER A 84 6.30 -9.41 11.55
CA SER A 84 4.92 -9.16 11.17
C SER A 84 4.12 -8.60 12.35
N PRO A 85 3.54 -7.40 12.27
CA PRO A 85 3.25 -6.65 11.03
C PRO A 85 4.22 -5.49 10.70
N PHE A 86 5.29 -5.24 11.48
CA PHE A 86 6.09 -4.00 11.32
C PHE A 86 6.75 -3.82 9.96
N LEU A 87 7.62 -4.76 9.57
CA LEU A 87 8.37 -4.66 8.33
C LEU A 87 7.45 -4.62 7.10
N PRO A 88 6.38 -5.44 7.00
CA PRO A 88 5.35 -5.28 5.98
C PRO A 88 4.76 -3.87 5.97
N CYS A 89 4.35 -3.33 7.12
CA CYS A 89 3.80 -2.00 7.20
C CYS A 89 4.77 -0.91 6.71
N LEU A 90 6.06 -1.00 7.03
CA LEU A 90 7.08 -0.09 6.51
C LEU A 90 7.19 -0.15 4.98
N VAL A 91 7.22 -1.36 4.41
CA VAL A 91 7.26 -1.54 2.95
C VAL A 91 6.01 -0.97 2.29
N ALA A 92 4.83 -1.21 2.86
CA ALA A 92 3.57 -0.61 2.41
C ALA A 92 3.60 0.91 2.47
N LEU A 93 4.12 1.50 3.56
CA LEU A 93 4.21 2.95 3.71
C LEU A 93 5.12 3.59 2.65
N VAL A 94 6.27 2.99 2.38
CA VAL A 94 7.19 3.45 1.31
C VAL A 94 6.47 3.40 -0.04
N TYR A 95 5.82 2.28 -0.36
CA TYR A 95 5.08 2.12 -1.59
C TYR A 95 3.93 3.14 -1.74
N CYS A 96 3.11 3.31 -0.69
CA CYS A 96 2.04 4.30 -0.63
C CYS A 96 2.56 5.73 -0.81
N THR A 97 3.74 6.05 -0.25
CA THR A 97 4.35 7.38 -0.37
C THR A 97 4.72 7.69 -1.82
N ILE A 98 5.31 6.71 -2.53
CA ILE A 98 5.63 6.82 -3.96
C ILE A 98 4.36 7.06 -4.77
N CYS A 99 3.32 6.26 -4.53
CA CYS A 99 2.03 6.41 -5.20
C CYS A 99 1.40 7.79 -4.95
N LEU A 100 1.39 8.27 -3.71
CA LEU A 100 0.81 9.57 -3.36
C LEU A 100 1.55 10.75 -3.99
N ARG A 101 2.88 10.68 -4.08
CA ARG A 101 3.69 11.70 -4.80
C ARG A 101 3.30 11.76 -6.26
N CYS A 102 3.21 10.60 -6.91
CA CYS A 102 2.81 10.51 -8.30
C CYS A 102 1.38 11.02 -8.51
N SER A 103 0.41 10.55 -7.72
CA SER A 103 -1.00 10.97 -7.80
C SER A 103 -1.14 12.48 -7.66
N ARG A 104 -0.39 13.10 -6.75
CA ARG A 104 -0.46 14.54 -6.56
C ARG A 104 0.12 15.32 -7.71
N PHE A 105 1.27 14.89 -8.21
CA PHE A 105 1.91 15.54 -9.34
C PHE A 105 1.00 15.49 -10.57
N VAL A 106 0.43 14.31 -10.87
CA VAL A 106 -0.60 14.11 -11.90
C VAL A 106 -1.77 15.07 -11.68
N ARG A 107 -2.38 15.06 -10.49
CA ARG A 107 -3.54 15.91 -10.17
C ARG A 107 -3.24 17.41 -10.30
N ASN A 108 -2.06 17.85 -9.88
CA ASN A 108 -1.64 19.24 -10.02
C ASN A 108 -1.48 19.63 -11.49
N MET A 109 -0.95 18.72 -12.32
CA MET A 109 -0.91 18.91 -13.78
C MET A 109 -2.31 18.97 -14.37
N THR A 110 -3.20 18.02 -14.02
CA THR A 110 -4.59 18.00 -14.47
C THR A 110 -5.29 19.32 -14.15
N ARG A 111 -5.11 19.85 -12.93
CA ARG A 111 -5.70 21.14 -12.53
C ARG A 111 -5.12 22.31 -13.32
N LYS A 112 -3.82 22.32 -13.61
CA LYS A 112 -3.20 23.35 -14.46
C LYS A 112 -3.76 23.31 -15.88
N ILE A 113 -3.93 22.11 -16.44
CA ILE A 113 -4.47 21.90 -17.78
C ILE A 113 -5.92 22.38 -17.87
N ALA A 114 -6.74 22.08 -16.86
CA ALA A 114 -8.12 22.55 -16.78
C ALA A 114 -8.23 24.08 -16.84
N LEU A 115 -7.25 24.80 -16.28
CA LEU A 115 -7.21 26.25 -16.23
C LEU A 115 -6.67 26.93 -17.50
N TYR A 116 -6.03 26.20 -18.42
CA TYR A 116 -5.52 26.81 -19.65
C TYR A 116 -6.63 27.29 -20.58
N SER A 117 -6.43 28.47 -21.17
CA SER A 117 -7.19 28.90 -22.33
C SER A 117 -6.75 28.14 -23.60
N PRO A 118 -7.60 28.05 -24.64
CA PRO A 118 -7.23 27.42 -25.91
C PRO A 118 -5.97 28.01 -26.57
N GLU A 119 -5.70 29.29 -26.33
CA GLU A 119 -4.52 30.01 -26.83
C GLU A 119 -3.25 29.64 -26.05
N GLN A 120 -3.36 29.54 -24.72
CA GLN A 120 -2.25 29.17 -23.83
C GLN A 120 -1.87 27.69 -23.97
N PHE A 121 -2.80 26.84 -24.38
CA PHE A 121 -2.59 25.41 -24.54
C PHE A 121 -1.90 25.06 -25.88
N GLY A 122 -0.79 25.75 -26.15
CA GLY A 122 0.08 25.63 -27.33
C GLY A 122 0.67 24.22 -27.57
N PRO A 123 1.17 23.92 -28.78
CA PRO A 123 1.86 22.65 -29.06
C PRO A 123 3.13 22.48 -28.22
N SER A 124 3.82 23.58 -27.90
CA SER A 124 4.97 23.58 -26.98
C SER A 124 4.57 23.15 -25.57
N GLU A 125 3.41 23.61 -25.09
CA GLU A 125 2.86 23.25 -23.78
C GLU A 125 2.36 21.80 -23.75
N GLN A 126 1.74 21.33 -24.83
CA GLN A 126 1.36 19.93 -24.99
C GLN A 126 2.58 19.01 -24.91
N ILE A 127 3.65 19.31 -25.66
CA ILE A 127 4.92 18.55 -25.61
C ILE A 127 5.52 18.59 -24.21
N ARG A 128 5.45 19.73 -23.51
CA ARG A 128 5.92 19.85 -22.13
C ARG A 128 5.13 18.93 -21.20
N ILE A 129 3.80 18.91 -21.29
CA ILE A 129 2.93 18.04 -20.48
C ILE A 129 3.22 16.57 -20.78
N LEU A 130 3.35 16.21 -22.06
CA LEU A 130 3.73 14.88 -22.54
C LEU A 130 5.06 14.41 -21.93
N ARG A 131 6.09 15.27 -21.92
CA ARG A 131 7.39 14.94 -21.34
C ARG A 131 7.28 14.64 -19.85
N HIS A 132 6.49 15.44 -19.11
CA HIS A 132 6.26 15.19 -17.69
C HIS A 132 5.46 13.90 -17.46
N LYS A 133 4.45 13.61 -18.29
CA LYS A 133 3.72 12.33 -18.23
C LYS A 133 4.65 11.14 -18.48
N ALA A 134 5.51 11.21 -19.48
CA ALA A 134 6.47 10.15 -19.77
C ALA A 134 7.45 9.90 -18.61
N GLN A 135 7.90 10.96 -17.93
CA GLN A 135 8.71 10.84 -16.72
C GLN A 135 7.98 10.13 -15.58
N ILE A 136 6.70 10.44 -15.36
CA ILE A 136 5.87 9.74 -14.36
C ILE A 136 5.73 8.27 -14.75
N ASP A 137 5.33 7.97 -15.99
CA ASP A 137 5.14 6.60 -16.46
C ASP A 137 6.42 5.77 -16.28
N GLU A 138 7.60 6.36 -16.49
CA GLU A 138 8.89 5.72 -16.23
C GLU A 138 9.12 5.46 -14.73
N VAL A 139 8.84 6.44 -13.85
CA VAL A 139 8.93 6.27 -12.39
C VAL A 139 7.98 5.18 -11.90
N LEU A 140 6.75 5.15 -12.41
CA LEU A 140 5.75 4.14 -12.08
C LEU A 140 6.18 2.75 -12.53
N LYS A 141 6.75 2.64 -13.74
CA LYS A 141 7.31 1.37 -14.23
C LYS A 141 8.47 0.88 -13.37
N ILE A 142 9.39 1.76 -12.99
CA ILE A 142 10.50 1.39 -12.10
C ILE A 142 9.97 0.98 -10.71
N ALA A 143 8.97 1.69 -10.18
CA ALA A 143 8.34 1.34 -8.91
C ALA A 143 7.66 -0.03 -8.97
N GLN A 144 6.87 -0.28 -10.02
CA GLN A 144 6.23 -1.57 -10.29
C GLN A 144 7.25 -2.71 -10.41
N ASP A 145 8.35 -2.51 -11.13
CA ASP A 145 9.42 -3.51 -11.27
C ASP A 145 10.11 -3.85 -9.94
N ILE A 146 10.24 -2.87 -9.02
CA ILE A 146 10.88 -3.06 -7.72
C ILE A 146 9.91 -3.68 -6.72
N PHE A 147 8.66 -3.21 -6.72
CA PHE A 147 7.70 -3.48 -5.65
C PHE A 147 6.65 -4.53 -6.03
N SER A 148 6.53 -4.99 -7.27
CA SER A 148 5.52 -6.00 -7.68
C SER A 148 5.52 -7.26 -6.80
N VAL A 149 6.69 -7.87 -6.59
CA VAL A 149 6.83 -9.06 -5.73
C VAL A 149 6.64 -8.72 -4.25
N PRO A 150 7.34 -7.70 -3.68
CA PRO A 150 7.08 -7.28 -2.31
C PRO A 150 5.63 -6.92 -2.02
N SER A 151 4.96 -6.22 -2.93
CA SER A 151 3.58 -5.78 -2.76
C SER A 151 2.60 -6.96 -2.86
N PHE A 152 2.86 -7.93 -3.73
CA PHE A 152 2.09 -9.17 -3.77
C PHE A 152 2.22 -9.98 -2.48
N CYS A 153 3.46 -10.23 -2.03
CA CYS A 153 3.71 -10.94 -0.77
C CYS A 153 3.08 -10.22 0.43
N LEU A 154 3.14 -8.88 0.44
CA LEU A 154 2.53 -8.06 1.48
C LEU A 154 1.01 -8.17 1.49
N MET A 155 0.37 -8.11 0.32
CA MET A 155 -1.09 -8.31 0.23
C MET A 155 -1.47 -9.69 0.72
N LEU A 156 -0.78 -10.74 0.25
CA LEU A 156 -1.05 -12.12 0.64
C LEU A 156 -0.84 -12.33 2.15
N ALA A 157 0.26 -11.84 2.71
CA ALA A 157 0.59 -12.00 4.13
C ALA A 157 -0.45 -11.29 5.02
N ASN A 158 -0.83 -10.06 4.71
CA ASN A 158 -1.85 -9.37 5.49
C ASN A 158 -3.22 -10.02 5.35
N THR A 159 -3.58 -10.54 4.16
CA THR A 159 -4.85 -11.26 3.96
C THR A 159 -4.88 -12.54 4.79
N ILE A 160 -3.81 -13.33 4.74
CA ILE A 160 -3.67 -14.53 5.58
C ILE A 160 -3.77 -14.15 7.06
N SER A 161 -3.06 -13.10 7.49
CA SER A 161 -3.12 -12.64 8.89
C SER A 161 -4.54 -12.28 9.31
N CYS A 162 -5.33 -11.60 8.47
CA CYS A 162 -6.73 -11.30 8.76
C CYS A 162 -7.57 -12.59 8.92
N TYR A 163 -7.39 -13.57 8.03
CA TYR A 163 -8.09 -14.85 8.12
C TYR A 163 -7.65 -15.69 9.32
N THR A 164 -6.36 -15.70 9.65
CA THR A 164 -5.84 -16.38 10.85
C THR A 164 -6.42 -15.77 12.11
N THR A 165 -6.42 -14.44 12.24
CA THR A 165 -7.03 -13.75 13.38
C THR A 165 -8.51 -14.13 13.51
N LEU A 166 -9.26 -14.09 12.40
CA LEU A 166 -10.67 -14.48 12.38
C LEU A 166 -10.88 -15.95 12.78
N GLY A 167 -10.06 -16.86 12.26
CA GLY A 167 -10.11 -18.28 12.62
C GLY A 167 -9.85 -18.51 14.11
N CYS A 168 -8.85 -17.83 14.68
CA CYS A 168 -8.57 -17.87 16.11
C CYS A 168 -9.76 -17.40 16.96
N TYR A 169 -10.51 -16.39 16.50
CA TYR A 169 -11.72 -15.92 17.19
C TYR A 169 -12.87 -16.91 17.17
N LEU A 170 -13.04 -17.65 16.08
CA LEU A 170 -14.19 -18.55 15.90
C LEU A 170 -13.94 -19.95 16.46
N LEU A 171 -12.69 -20.44 16.40
CA LEU A 171 -12.37 -21.85 16.61
C LEU A 171 -11.68 -22.15 17.95
N THR A 172 -11.21 -21.14 18.69
CA THR A 172 -10.37 -21.38 19.87
C THR A 172 -10.79 -20.48 21.05
N PRO A 173 -10.91 -21.02 22.28
CA PRO A 173 -11.05 -20.18 23.46
C PRO A 173 -9.75 -19.41 23.68
N LEU A 174 -9.77 -18.11 23.41
CA LEU A 174 -8.58 -17.26 23.51
C LEU A 174 -8.37 -16.76 24.94
N GLN A 175 -7.14 -16.91 25.43
CA GLN A 175 -6.72 -16.22 26.65
C GLN A 175 -6.56 -14.70 26.40
N VAL A 176 -6.61 -13.90 27.46
CA VAL A 176 -6.54 -12.42 27.38
C VAL A 176 -5.32 -11.94 26.60
N TYR A 177 -4.15 -12.55 26.82
CA TYR A 177 -2.92 -12.25 26.09
C TYR A 177 -3.06 -12.51 24.57
N GLN A 178 -3.59 -13.69 24.19
CA GLN A 178 -3.76 -14.08 22.78
C GLN A 178 -4.79 -13.18 22.08
N LEU A 179 -5.87 -12.85 22.79
CA LEU A 179 -6.91 -11.94 22.34
C LEU A 179 -6.33 -10.55 21.98
N MET A 180 -5.47 -10.01 22.85
CA MET A 180 -4.80 -8.73 22.59
C MET A 180 -3.82 -8.80 21.41
N ALA A 181 -2.98 -9.83 21.36
CA ALA A 181 -1.99 -9.98 20.28
C ALA A 181 -2.65 -10.14 18.90
N TYR A 182 -3.66 -11.02 18.80
CA TYR A 182 -4.36 -11.28 17.54
C TYR A 182 -5.26 -10.14 17.09
N SER A 183 -5.94 -9.44 18.01
CA SER A 183 -6.75 -8.26 17.67
C SER A 183 -5.90 -7.16 17.04
N VAL A 184 -4.82 -6.75 17.72
CA VAL A 184 -3.97 -5.65 17.26
C VAL A 184 -3.30 -6.00 15.93
N THR A 185 -2.79 -7.23 15.80
CA THR A 185 -2.16 -7.70 14.56
C THR A 185 -3.17 -7.76 13.41
N GLY A 186 -4.38 -8.24 13.66
CA GLY A 186 -5.46 -8.29 12.66
C GLY A 186 -5.90 -6.91 12.20
N ILE A 187 -6.08 -5.97 13.13
CA ILE A 187 -6.43 -4.57 12.83
C ILE A 187 -5.35 -3.90 11.99
N ILE A 188 -4.08 -4.03 12.39
CA ILE A 188 -2.95 -3.43 11.64
C ILE A 188 -2.89 -4.02 10.22
N SER A 189 -3.01 -5.34 10.09
CA SER A 189 -2.98 -6.03 8.80
C SER A 189 -4.13 -5.58 7.90
N PHE A 190 -5.33 -5.46 8.45
CA PHE A 190 -6.51 -4.97 7.73
C PHE A 190 -6.34 -3.51 7.28
N LEU A 191 -5.89 -2.63 8.17
CA LEU A 191 -5.61 -1.23 7.82
C LEU A 191 -4.51 -1.10 6.76
N CYS A 192 -3.49 -1.96 6.82
CA CYS A 192 -2.42 -2.02 5.82
C CYS A 192 -2.97 -2.42 4.44
N LEU A 193 -3.81 -3.47 4.37
CA LEU A 193 -4.48 -3.89 3.14
C LEU A 193 -5.34 -2.78 2.53
N VAL A 194 -6.24 -2.21 3.34
CA VAL A 194 -7.17 -1.18 2.88
C VAL A 194 -6.39 0.07 2.46
N GLY A 195 -5.42 0.51 3.26
CA GLY A 195 -4.60 1.68 2.97
C GLY A 195 -3.79 1.53 1.68
N THR A 196 -3.14 0.38 1.49
CA THR A 196 -2.35 0.11 0.27
C THR A 196 -3.23 0.03 -0.97
N LEU A 197 -4.35 -0.70 -0.93
CA LEU A 197 -5.29 -0.77 -2.04
C LEU A 197 -5.92 0.59 -2.36
N TRP A 198 -6.26 1.38 -1.34
CA TRP A 198 -6.88 2.69 -1.52
C TRP A 198 -5.92 3.67 -2.20
N VAL A 199 -4.68 3.72 -1.72
CA VAL A 199 -3.65 4.63 -2.25
C VAL A 199 -3.19 4.19 -3.63
N ALA A 200 -2.83 2.92 -3.80
CA ALA A 200 -2.38 2.39 -5.09
C ALA A 200 -3.50 2.46 -6.14
N GLY A 201 -4.76 2.20 -5.74
CA GLY A 201 -5.92 2.29 -6.61
C GLY A 201 -6.39 3.71 -6.93
N ALA A 202 -5.95 4.74 -6.19
CA ALA A 202 -6.26 6.13 -6.50
C ALA A 202 -5.42 6.68 -7.68
N LEU A 203 -4.19 6.20 -7.83
CA LEU A 203 -3.26 6.62 -8.87
C LEU A 203 -3.74 6.36 -10.31
N PRO A 204 -4.22 5.16 -10.70
CA PRO A 204 -4.75 4.95 -12.04
C PRO A 204 -5.95 5.85 -12.36
N VAL A 205 -6.79 6.15 -11.35
CA VAL A 205 -7.93 7.08 -11.52
C VAL A 205 -7.46 8.50 -11.84
N GLU A 206 -6.46 9.01 -11.12
CA GLU A 206 -5.90 10.34 -11.39
C GLU A 206 -5.22 10.40 -12.77
N LEU A 207 -4.56 9.32 -13.18
CA LEU A 207 -3.92 9.24 -14.49
C LEU A 207 -4.95 9.22 -15.64
N ASN A 208 -6.08 8.56 -15.44
CA ASN A 208 -7.19 8.57 -16.39
C ASN A 208 -7.85 9.95 -16.46
N ASN A 209 -8.06 10.62 -15.32
CA ASN A 209 -8.57 11.98 -15.28
C ASN A 209 -7.65 12.96 -16.03
N LEU A 210 -6.33 12.83 -15.89
CA LEU A 210 -5.36 13.60 -16.68
C LEU A 210 -5.57 13.37 -18.18
N LYS A 211 -5.71 12.12 -18.62
CA LYS A 211 -5.95 11.76 -20.03
C LYS A 211 -7.25 12.40 -20.56
N GLY A 212 -8.32 12.34 -19.77
CA GLY A 212 -9.62 12.95 -20.11
C GLY A 212 -9.57 14.47 -20.22
N THR A 213 -9.03 15.17 -19.22
CA THR A 213 -8.94 16.64 -19.23
C THR A 213 -8.01 17.14 -20.34
N PHE A 214 -6.91 16.41 -20.60
CA PHE A 214 -6.00 16.73 -21.70
C PHE A 214 -6.71 16.57 -23.05
N TYR A 215 -7.50 15.50 -23.25
CA TYR A 215 -8.31 15.29 -24.45
C TYR A 215 -9.34 16.41 -24.67
N GLU A 216 -10.11 16.76 -23.65
CA GLU A 216 -11.14 17.79 -23.73
C GLU A 216 -10.55 19.13 -24.18
N LYS A 217 -9.38 19.51 -23.65
CA LYS A 217 -8.72 20.78 -23.99
C LYS A 217 -8.19 20.84 -25.41
N VAL A 218 -7.74 19.72 -25.96
CA VAL A 218 -7.36 19.64 -27.38
C VAL A 218 -8.55 19.77 -28.27
N TYR A 219 -9.59 19.03 -27.93
CA TYR A 219 -10.78 18.99 -28.75
C TYR A 219 -11.35 20.41 -28.88
N LEU A 220 -11.42 21.13 -27.75
CA LEU A 220 -11.75 22.56 -27.74
C LEU A 220 -10.79 23.39 -28.59
N ARG A 221 -9.49 23.24 -28.42
CA ARG A 221 -8.51 24.00 -29.20
C ARG A 221 -8.61 23.73 -30.70
N CYS A 222 -8.89 22.49 -31.07
CA CYS A 222 -9.04 22.05 -32.44
C CYS A 222 -10.26 22.67 -33.11
N ILE A 223 -11.37 22.81 -32.36
CA ILE A 223 -12.56 23.56 -32.81
C ILE A 223 -12.21 25.03 -33.07
N PHE A 224 -11.40 25.64 -32.21
CA PHE A 224 -11.07 27.07 -32.30
C PHE A 224 -10.00 27.42 -33.36
N PHE A 225 -8.98 26.57 -33.57
CA PHE A 225 -7.78 26.91 -34.36
C PHE A 225 -7.50 26.02 -35.59
N GLY A 226 -8.28 24.95 -35.81
CA GLY A 226 -8.15 24.11 -37.01
C GLY A 226 -7.07 23.01 -36.94
N PHE A 227 -7.25 21.99 -37.80
CA PHE A 227 -6.73 20.62 -37.66
C PHE A 227 -5.46 20.36 -38.51
N HIS A 228 -4.29 20.91 -38.17
CA HIS A 228 -3.13 20.73 -39.09
C HIS A 228 -1.79 20.22 -38.54
N LYS A 229 -1.53 20.23 -37.23
CA LYS A 229 -0.26 19.66 -36.70
C LYS A 229 -0.36 18.86 -35.40
N GLU A 230 -1.53 18.83 -34.76
CA GLU A 230 -1.69 18.21 -33.44
C GLU A 230 -1.95 16.69 -33.51
N GLN A 231 -2.43 16.17 -34.65
CA GLN A 231 -2.98 14.82 -34.79
C GLN A 231 -2.02 13.67 -34.45
N SER A 232 -0.70 13.84 -34.62
CA SER A 232 0.30 12.79 -34.34
C SER A 232 0.61 12.63 -32.85
N LEU A 233 0.65 13.73 -32.09
CA LEU A 233 0.95 13.71 -30.64
C LEU A 233 -0.20 13.11 -29.82
N TRP A 234 -1.44 13.23 -30.29
CA TRP A 234 -2.63 12.72 -29.60
C TRP A 234 -2.83 11.21 -29.73
N ARG A 235 -2.55 10.63 -30.90
CA ARG A 235 -2.66 9.17 -31.12
C ARG A 235 -1.73 8.38 -30.20
N GLU A 236 -0.50 8.82 -30.05
CA GLU A 236 0.52 8.12 -29.25
C GLU A 236 0.17 8.08 -27.74
N ILE A 237 -0.62 9.05 -27.26
CA ILE A 237 -1.11 9.11 -25.87
C ILE A 237 -2.41 8.31 -25.71
N LEU A 238 -3.29 8.32 -26.73
CA LEU A 238 -4.54 7.59 -26.70
C LEU A 238 -4.30 6.07 -26.72
N GLU A 239 -3.35 5.61 -27.52
CA GLU A 239 -3.01 4.19 -27.69
C GLU A 239 -2.29 3.60 -26.48
N LYS A 240 -1.64 4.40 -25.63
CA LYS A 240 -1.02 3.86 -24.42
C LYS A 240 -2.12 3.36 -23.46
N PRO A 241 -2.10 2.07 -23.10
CA PRO A 241 -3.08 1.49 -22.18
C PRO A 241 -2.98 2.15 -20.81
N ASP A 242 -4.11 2.20 -20.11
CA ASP A 242 -4.16 2.79 -18.77
C ASP A 242 -3.22 2.03 -17.84
N PHE A 243 -2.30 2.77 -17.21
CA PHE A 243 -1.36 2.17 -16.28
C PHE A 243 -2.11 1.72 -15.02
N VAL A 244 -2.14 0.42 -14.77
CA VAL A 244 -2.70 -0.18 -13.56
C VAL A 244 -1.57 -0.89 -12.81
N PHE A 245 -1.40 -0.56 -11.54
CA PHE A 245 -0.45 -1.28 -10.68
C PHE A 245 -0.90 -2.73 -10.53
N SER A 246 0.07 -3.64 -10.54
CA SER A 246 -0.21 -5.06 -10.37
C SER A 246 0.75 -5.76 -9.40
N GLY A 247 0.25 -6.64 -8.54
CA GLY A 247 1.09 -7.57 -7.79
C GLY A 247 1.40 -8.77 -8.68
N CYS A 248 2.62 -8.85 -9.20
CA CYS A 248 3.08 -9.95 -10.08
C CYS A 248 2.20 -10.22 -11.30
N ASP A 249 1.53 -9.21 -11.87
CA ASP A 249 0.55 -9.36 -12.97
C ASP A 249 -0.69 -10.21 -12.65
N ILE A 250 -0.84 -10.62 -11.39
CA ILE A 250 -1.95 -11.46 -10.89
C ILE A 250 -2.99 -10.60 -10.17
N LEU A 251 -2.55 -9.61 -9.39
CA LEU A 251 -3.44 -8.82 -8.52
C LEU A 251 -3.45 -7.36 -8.94
N PHE A 252 -4.50 -6.93 -9.63
CA PHE A 252 -4.67 -5.54 -10.03
C PHE A 252 -5.17 -4.69 -8.86
N TYR A 253 -4.39 -3.66 -8.51
CA TYR A 253 -4.73 -2.72 -7.44
C TYR A 253 -5.82 -1.75 -7.92
N LYS A 254 -7.09 -2.12 -7.74
CA LYS A 254 -8.27 -1.26 -7.98
C LYS A 254 -9.00 -1.00 -6.66
N ARG A 255 -9.72 0.12 -6.57
CA ARG A 255 -10.59 0.38 -5.41
C ARG A 255 -11.68 -0.69 -5.23
N SER A 256 -12.15 -1.28 -6.33
CA SER A 256 -13.08 -2.42 -6.30
C SER A 256 -12.51 -3.65 -5.60
N SER A 257 -11.19 -3.83 -5.60
CA SER A 257 -10.51 -4.93 -4.92
C SER A 257 -10.64 -4.84 -3.39
N ILE A 258 -10.88 -3.64 -2.84
CA ILE A 258 -11.19 -3.47 -1.41
C ILE A 258 -12.54 -4.11 -1.09
N LEU A 259 -13.55 -3.84 -1.92
CA LEU A 259 -14.89 -4.43 -1.76
C LEU A 259 -14.84 -5.95 -1.88
N ALA A 260 -14.04 -6.46 -2.83
CA ALA A 260 -13.81 -7.89 -2.96
C ALA A 260 -13.16 -8.48 -1.69
N ALA A 261 -12.10 -7.85 -1.16
CA ALA A 261 -11.43 -8.33 0.05
C ALA A 261 -12.32 -8.31 1.31
N VAL A 262 -13.13 -7.26 1.47
CA VAL A 262 -14.09 -7.18 2.58
C VAL A 262 -15.21 -8.20 2.39
N GLY A 263 -15.72 -8.34 1.15
CA GLY A 263 -16.75 -9.32 0.81
C GLY A 263 -16.28 -10.74 1.09
N THR A 264 -15.07 -11.11 0.68
CA THR A 264 -14.52 -12.44 0.95
C THR A 264 -14.33 -12.67 2.45
N LEU A 265 -13.87 -11.67 3.22
CA LEU A 265 -13.78 -11.79 4.68
C LEU A 265 -15.14 -12.11 5.28
N VAL A 266 -16.18 -11.34 4.94
CA VAL A 266 -17.55 -11.55 5.43
C VAL A 266 -18.09 -12.92 5.03
N THR A 267 -17.94 -13.31 3.75
CA THR A 267 -18.44 -14.61 3.26
C THR A 267 -17.81 -15.78 4.01
N TYR A 268 -16.49 -15.76 4.23
CA TYR A 268 -15.83 -16.84 4.98
C TYR A 268 -16.22 -16.83 6.45
N THR A 269 -16.39 -15.67 7.09
CA THR A 269 -16.91 -15.59 8.47
C THR A 269 -18.28 -16.27 8.57
N VAL A 270 -19.21 -15.92 7.68
CA VAL A 270 -20.58 -16.49 7.67
C VAL A 270 -20.54 -17.99 7.39
N LEU A 271 -19.71 -18.44 6.45
CA LEU A 271 -19.56 -19.85 6.14
C LEU A 271 -19.07 -20.65 7.36
N VAL A 272 -18.07 -20.16 8.08
CA VAL A 272 -17.52 -20.84 9.26
C VAL A 272 -18.56 -20.91 10.38
N ILE A 273 -19.28 -19.81 10.65
CA ILE A 273 -20.35 -19.80 11.66
C ILE A 273 -21.43 -20.83 11.31
N ASN A 274 -21.89 -20.86 10.06
CA ASN A 274 -22.93 -21.81 9.62
C ASN A 274 -22.47 -23.27 9.75
N VAL A 275 -21.20 -23.57 9.45
CA VAL A 275 -20.63 -24.93 9.61
C VAL A 275 -20.54 -25.30 11.09
N GLN A 276 -20.28 -24.34 11.97
CA GLN A 276 -20.19 -24.58 13.42
C GLN A 276 -21.57 -24.77 14.06
N GLU A 277 -22.63 -24.15 13.55
CA GLU A 277 -24.02 -24.38 14.00
C GLU A 277 -24.62 -25.71 13.53
N SER A 278 -24.00 -26.37 12.54
CA SER A 278 -24.48 -27.66 11.98
C SER A 278 -23.82 -28.90 12.61
N HIS A 279 -22.95 -28.71 13.61
CA HIS A 279 -22.31 -29.75 14.42
C HIS A 279 -22.71 -29.62 15.90
#